data_AF-A0A0A8LCD3-F1
#
_entry.id   AF-A0A0A8LCD3-F1
#
_cell.length_a   1.000
_cell.length_b   1.000
_cell.length_c   1.000
_cell.angle_alpha   90.00
_cell.angle_beta   90.00
_cell.angle_gamma   90.00
#
_symmetry.space_group_name_H-M   'P 1'
#
loop_
_entity.id
_entity.type
_entity.pdbx_description
1 polymer ?
#
loop_
_entity_poly.entity_id
_entity_poly.type
_entity_poly.pdbx_seq_one_letter_code
_entity_poly.pdbx_strand_id
1 'polypeptide(L)'
;MRDPLISIEEVGRHTSRADCWTVIHGKVYDITSFLHKHPGGAQVLLKYAGKDATLQFDDVGHSMESLAYDLDPEALKGSLYLPYSKSAHKKDIGNDFVMPFFSTTIVLPSSLFWLNDIYQTVRKFFFLAQDTRIWLFSTIIFCCVFSLVFIRWGHNHNVIDNNDYRVPAWMD
;
A
#
# COMPACT_ATOMS: atom_id res chain seq x y z
N MET A 1 -30.28 -23.68 5.75
CA MET A 1 -29.83 -23.04 7.01
C MET A 1 -29.11 -21.75 6.65
N ARG A 2 -29.20 -20.70 7.46
CA ARG A 2 -28.42 -19.48 7.21
C ARG A 2 -26.99 -19.76 7.67
N ASP A 3 -26.01 -19.49 6.81
CA ASP A 3 -24.60 -19.60 7.17
C ASP A 3 -24.30 -18.68 8.36
N PRO A 4 -23.49 -19.11 9.34
CA PRO A 4 -23.17 -18.27 10.48
C PRO A 4 -22.36 -17.05 10.03
N LEU A 5 -22.60 -15.93 10.69
CA LEU A 5 -21.90 -14.67 10.43
C LEU A 5 -20.64 -14.61 11.30
N ILE A 6 -19.49 -14.45 10.66
CA ILE A 6 -18.17 -14.45 11.30
C ILE A 6 -17.55 -13.06 11.13
N SER A 7 -17.05 -12.45 12.20
CA SER A 7 -16.44 -11.12 12.11
C SER A 7 -15.00 -11.20 11.61
N ILE A 8 -14.48 -10.09 11.07
CA ILE A 8 -13.09 -10.05 10.60
C ILE A 8 -12.10 -10.22 11.77
N GLU A 9 -12.49 -9.79 12.97
CA GLU A 9 -11.71 -9.98 14.20
C GLU A 9 -11.64 -11.45 14.63
N GLU A 10 -12.69 -12.24 14.37
CA GLU A 10 -12.64 -13.70 14.55
C GLU A 10 -11.67 -14.30 13.55
N VAL A 11 -11.85 -14.01 12.24
CA VAL A 11 -10.97 -14.53 11.18
C VAL A 11 -9.50 -14.21 11.47
N GLY A 12 -9.21 -12.99 11.92
CA GLY A 12 -7.86 -12.54 12.27
C GLY A 12 -7.17 -13.31 13.40
N ARG A 13 -7.87 -14.14 14.17
CA ARG A 13 -7.26 -15.04 15.17
C ARG A 13 -6.66 -16.30 14.55
N HIS A 14 -7.15 -16.71 13.38
CA HIS A 14 -6.79 -17.96 12.70
C HIS A 14 -5.68 -17.72 11.68
N THR A 15 -4.47 -17.43 12.18
CA THR A 15 -3.31 -17.01 11.36
C THR A 15 -2.17 -18.03 11.33
N SER A 16 -2.32 -19.17 12.01
CA SER A 16 -1.23 -20.12 12.22
C SER A 16 -1.32 -21.31 11.26
N ARG A 17 -0.22 -22.06 11.10
CA ARG A 17 -0.22 -23.25 10.23
C ARG A 17 -1.17 -24.36 10.72
N ALA A 18 -1.44 -24.43 12.01
CA ALA A 18 -2.35 -25.41 12.61
C ALA A 18 -3.79 -24.89 12.71
N ASP A 19 -4.01 -23.61 12.39
CA ASP A 19 -5.30 -22.93 12.51
C ASP A 19 -5.30 -21.70 11.58
N CYS A 20 -5.68 -21.92 10.33
CA CYS A 20 -5.54 -20.98 9.23
C CYS A 20 -6.87 -20.77 8.52
N TRP A 21 -7.48 -19.60 8.70
CA TRP A 21 -8.68 -19.22 7.96
C TRP A 21 -8.39 -18.11 6.97
N THR A 22 -9.22 -18.01 5.94
CA THR A 22 -9.14 -16.93 4.96
C THR A 22 -10.54 -16.56 4.46
N VAL A 23 -10.68 -15.35 3.94
CA VAL A 23 -11.93 -14.90 3.32
C VAL A 23 -11.76 -14.89 1.80
N ILE A 24 -12.72 -15.50 1.10
CA ILE A 24 -12.83 -15.47 -0.36
C ILE A 24 -14.27 -15.12 -0.73
N HIS A 25 -14.46 -14.03 -1.46
CA HIS A 25 -15.76 -13.47 -1.87
C HIS A 25 -16.76 -13.34 -0.70
N GLY A 26 -16.30 -12.87 0.45
CA GLY A 26 -17.15 -12.67 1.63
C GLY A 26 -17.58 -13.97 2.33
N LYS A 27 -17.00 -15.11 1.98
CA LYS A 27 -17.16 -16.38 2.71
C LYS A 27 -15.87 -16.73 3.44
N VAL A 28 -16.01 -17.30 4.63
CA VAL A 28 -14.90 -17.69 5.49
C VAL A 28 -14.61 -19.17 5.31
N TYR A 29 -13.38 -19.50 4.94
CA TYR A 29 -12.91 -20.86 4.73
C TYR A 29 -11.77 -21.20 5.68
N ASP A 30 -11.85 -22.39 6.26
CA ASP A 30 -10.76 -23.02 6.99
C ASP A 30 -9.92 -23.83 6.02
N ILE A 31 -8.72 -23.32 5.74
CA ILE A 31 -7.80 -23.88 4.75
C ILE A 31 -6.68 -24.68 5.40
N THR A 32 -6.77 -24.96 6.71
CA THR A 32 -5.72 -25.61 7.50
C THR A 32 -5.29 -26.95 6.91
N SER A 33 -6.26 -27.81 6.55
CA SER A 33 -5.99 -29.12 5.93
C SER A 33 -5.46 -29.00 4.49
N PHE A 34 -5.77 -27.90 3.82
CA PHE A 34 -5.40 -27.65 2.42
C PHE A 34 -4.00 -27.06 2.25
N LEU A 35 -3.42 -26.45 3.28
CA LEU A 35 -2.09 -25.81 3.23
C LEU A 35 -1.01 -26.67 2.56
N HIS A 36 -1.00 -27.98 2.82
CA HIS A 36 -0.01 -28.91 2.27
C HIS A 36 -0.38 -29.48 0.89
N LYS A 37 -1.65 -29.38 0.49
CA LYS A 37 -2.16 -29.88 -0.79
C LYS A 37 -2.15 -28.80 -1.87
N HIS A 38 -2.06 -27.53 -1.48
CA HIS A 38 -2.08 -26.41 -2.41
C HIS A 38 -0.92 -26.45 -3.42
N PRO A 39 -1.18 -26.50 -4.74
CA PRO A 39 -0.15 -26.57 -5.77
C PRO A 39 0.80 -25.37 -5.80
N GLY A 40 0.31 -24.18 -5.40
CA GLY A 40 1.14 -22.97 -5.26
C GLY A 40 1.98 -22.93 -3.97
N GLY A 41 1.90 -23.97 -3.14
CA GLY A 41 2.61 -24.11 -1.88
C GLY A 41 1.90 -23.47 -0.69
N ALA A 42 2.25 -23.91 0.52
CA ALA A 42 1.65 -23.42 1.77
C ALA A 42 1.97 -21.94 2.06
N GLN A 43 3.13 -21.47 1.61
CA GLN A 43 3.65 -20.15 1.99
C GLN A 43 2.80 -19.00 1.44
N VAL A 44 2.24 -19.17 0.24
CA VAL A 44 1.37 -18.14 -0.35
C VAL A 44 0.05 -18.03 0.39
N LEU A 45 -0.49 -19.15 0.90
CA LEU A 45 -1.72 -19.16 1.71
C LEU A 45 -1.48 -18.54 3.09
N LEU A 46 -0.38 -18.89 3.75
CA LEU A 46 -0.03 -18.35 5.07
C LEU A 46 0.15 -16.83 5.08
N LYS A 47 0.56 -16.23 3.96
CA LYS A 47 0.66 -14.76 3.82
C LYS A 47 -0.70 -14.06 4.00
N TYR A 48 -1.78 -14.75 3.63
CA TYR A 48 -3.16 -14.27 3.69
C TYR A 48 -4.00 -14.99 4.76
N ALA A 49 -3.35 -15.71 5.67
CA ALA A 49 -3.99 -16.27 6.84
C ALA A 49 -4.58 -15.15 7.72
N GLY A 50 -5.82 -15.35 8.16
CA GLY A 50 -6.60 -14.39 8.93
C GLY A 50 -7.03 -13.14 8.17
N LYS A 51 -6.98 -13.15 6.83
CA LYS A 51 -7.26 -11.99 5.97
C LYS A 51 -8.16 -12.34 4.79
N ASP A 52 -8.64 -11.30 4.13
CA ASP A 52 -9.30 -11.42 2.83
C ASP A 52 -8.26 -11.64 1.72
N ALA A 53 -8.41 -12.78 1.03
CA ALA A 53 -7.56 -13.23 -0.07
C ALA A 53 -8.29 -13.17 -1.42
N THR A 54 -9.48 -12.57 -1.48
CA THR A 54 -10.32 -12.52 -2.70
C THR A 54 -9.55 -11.97 -3.90
N LEU A 55 -8.84 -10.85 -3.72
CA LEU A 55 -8.07 -10.25 -4.80
C LEU A 55 -6.99 -11.20 -5.34
N GLN A 56 -6.26 -11.89 -4.46
CA GLN A 56 -5.21 -12.81 -4.87
C GLN A 56 -5.74 -14.09 -5.49
N PHE A 57 -6.91 -14.55 -5.01
CA PHE A 57 -7.62 -15.66 -5.61
C PHE A 57 -8.04 -15.33 -7.05
N ASP A 58 -8.61 -14.13 -7.26
CA ASP A 58 -9.04 -13.63 -8.56
C ASP A 58 -7.87 -13.33 -9.51
N ASP A 59 -6.79 -12.71 -9.00
CA ASP A 59 -5.61 -12.32 -9.79
C ASP A 59 -4.90 -13.52 -10.43
N VAL A 60 -4.94 -14.68 -9.76
CA VAL A 60 -4.37 -15.94 -10.27
C VAL A 60 -5.35 -16.67 -11.20
N GLY A 61 -6.61 -16.24 -11.25
CA GLY A 61 -7.64 -16.82 -12.10
C GLY A 61 -8.24 -18.12 -11.58
N HIS A 62 -8.23 -18.33 -10.25
CA HIS A 62 -8.95 -19.46 -9.66
C HIS A 62 -10.46 -19.23 -9.78
N SER A 63 -11.21 -20.31 -10.05
CA SER A 63 -12.67 -20.26 -10.08
C SER A 63 -13.26 -20.83 -8.79
N MET A 64 -14.50 -20.43 -8.47
CA MET A 64 -15.21 -20.95 -7.29
C MET A 64 -15.44 -22.45 -7.37
N GLU A 65 -15.51 -23.03 -8.57
CA GLU A 65 -15.57 -24.48 -8.77
C GLU A 65 -14.26 -25.16 -8.34
N SER A 66 -13.09 -24.58 -8.64
CA SER A 66 -11.80 -25.12 -8.17
C SER A 66 -11.76 -25.11 -6.65
N LEU A 67 -12.17 -24.00 -6.03
CA LEU A 67 -12.22 -23.88 -4.57
C LEU A 67 -13.10 -24.97 -3.94
N ALA A 68 -14.29 -25.22 -4.51
CA ALA A 68 -15.23 -26.22 -4.01
C ALA A 68 -14.77 -27.66 -4.26
N TYR A 69 -13.93 -27.90 -5.27
CA TYR A 69 -13.33 -29.20 -5.53
C TYR A 69 -12.15 -29.49 -4.60
N ASP A 70 -11.32 -28.48 -4.33
CA ASP A 70 -10.09 -28.62 -3.57
C ASP A 70 -10.30 -28.60 -2.05
N LEU A 71 -11.33 -27.90 -1.57
CA LEU A 71 -11.68 -27.80 -0.17
C LEU A 71 -12.74 -28.81 0.23
N ASP A 72 -12.62 -29.33 1.46
CA ASP A 72 -13.66 -30.13 2.07
C ASP A 72 -14.93 -29.29 2.26
N PRO A 73 -16.14 -29.86 2.14
CA PRO A 73 -17.39 -29.10 2.33
C PRO A 73 -17.51 -28.51 3.75
N GLU A 74 -16.84 -29.10 4.73
CA GLU A 74 -16.76 -28.63 6.12
C GLU A 74 -15.78 -27.45 6.31
N ALA A 75 -14.98 -27.13 5.28
CA ALA A 75 -14.07 -25.99 5.31
C ALA A 75 -14.83 -24.65 5.30
N LEU A 76 -16.04 -24.61 4.73
CA LEU A 76 -16.87 -23.41 4.77
C LEU A 76 -17.39 -23.20 6.20
N LYS A 77 -16.81 -22.21 6.90
CA LYS A 77 -17.22 -21.86 8.25
C LYS A 77 -18.44 -20.97 8.25
N GLY A 78 -18.58 -20.08 7.27
CA GLY A 78 -19.74 -19.19 7.19
C GLY A 78 -19.54 -17.99 6.26
N SER A 79 -20.35 -16.95 6.46
CA SER A 79 -20.26 -15.68 5.74
C SER A 79 -19.59 -14.61 6.60
N LEU A 80 -18.77 -13.77 5.99
CA LEU A 80 -18.14 -12.64 6.67
C LEU A 80 -19.21 -11.61 7.05
N TYR A 81 -19.24 -11.22 8.32
CA TYR A 81 -20.03 -10.10 8.80
C TYR A 81 -19.43 -8.80 8.29
N LEU A 82 -20.14 -8.15 7.38
CA LEU A 82 -19.85 -6.80 6.96
C LEU A 82 -20.83 -5.86 7.66
N PRO A 83 -20.39 -5.03 8.63
CA PRO A 83 -21.27 -4.08 9.32
C PRO A 83 -21.90 -3.05 8.38
N TYR A 84 -21.45 -2.98 7.14
CA TYR A 84 -22.03 -2.17 6.08
C TYR A 84 -21.88 -2.85 4.72
N SER A 85 -22.78 -3.78 4.39
CA SER A 85 -22.94 -4.29 3.03
C SER A 85 -23.89 -3.37 2.25
N LYS A 86 -23.35 -2.36 1.57
CA LYS A 86 -24.04 -1.84 0.38
C LYS A 86 -23.79 -2.86 -0.74
N SER A 87 -24.78 -3.74 -0.90
CA SER A 87 -25.08 -4.55 -2.08
C SER A 87 -24.05 -4.44 -3.21
N ALA A 88 -23.21 -5.46 -3.34
CA ALA A 88 -22.58 -5.85 -4.59
C ALA A 88 -23.68 -6.26 -5.59
N HIS A 89 -24.41 -5.27 -6.11
CA HIS A 89 -25.27 -5.40 -7.28
C HIS A 89 -25.60 -4.02 -7.86
N LYS A 90 -24.65 -3.38 -8.54
CA LYS A 90 -24.95 -2.79 -9.85
C LYS A 90 -23.68 -2.52 -10.64
N LYS A 91 -23.54 -3.29 -11.72
CA LYS A 91 -22.69 -3.01 -12.86
C LYS A 91 -23.31 -1.82 -13.62
N ASP A 92 -23.24 -0.63 -13.05
CA ASP A 92 -23.72 0.59 -13.71
C ASP A 92 -22.55 1.57 -13.85
N ILE A 93 -22.15 1.70 -15.11
CA ILE A 93 -21.39 2.83 -15.66
C ILE A 93 -22.19 4.10 -15.37
N GLY A 94 -21.65 4.98 -14.54
CA GLY A 94 -22.24 6.29 -14.27
C GLY A 94 -21.50 6.98 -13.13
N ASN A 95 -20.85 8.09 -13.45
CA ASN A 95 -20.19 9.01 -12.53
C ASN A 95 -21.02 9.19 -11.26
N ASP A 96 -20.49 8.79 -10.10
CA ASP A 96 -20.88 9.29 -8.76
C ASP A 96 -19.91 8.70 -7.71
N PHE A 97 -18.67 9.20 -7.70
CA PHE A 97 -17.71 8.95 -6.62
C PHE A 97 -18.10 9.82 -5.41
N VAL A 98 -19.01 9.31 -4.57
CA VAL A 98 -19.31 9.90 -3.26
C VAL A 98 -18.85 8.93 -2.18
N MET A 99 -17.67 9.20 -1.61
CA MET A 99 -17.14 8.51 -0.43
C MET A 99 -17.78 9.09 0.83
N PRO A 100 -18.30 8.27 1.78
CA PRO A 100 -18.81 8.77 3.03
C PRO A 100 -17.71 8.70 4.09
N PHE A 101 -16.79 9.67 4.17
CA PHE A 101 -16.01 9.96 5.39
C PHE A 101 -15.21 11.26 5.16
N PHE A 102 -15.33 12.18 6.12
CA PHE A 102 -14.84 13.58 6.14
C PHE A 102 -15.74 14.62 5.47
N SER A 103 -16.64 15.15 6.29
CA SER A 103 -17.37 16.39 6.08
C SER A 103 -16.42 17.60 6.14
N THR A 104 -15.64 17.84 5.08
CA THR A 104 -15.21 19.19 4.64
C THR A 104 -14.67 19.09 3.19
N THR A 105 -15.54 19.22 2.19
CA THR A 105 -15.09 19.32 0.79
C THR A 105 -14.49 20.71 0.58
N ILE A 106 -13.17 20.82 0.66
CA ILE A 106 -12.45 21.95 0.08
C ILE A 106 -12.53 21.74 -1.44
N VAL A 107 -13.43 22.46 -2.10
CA VAL A 107 -13.49 22.53 -3.56
C VAL A 107 -12.27 23.32 -4.01
N LEU A 108 -11.19 22.62 -4.35
CA LEU A 108 -10.02 23.26 -4.94
C LEU A 108 -10.35 23.64 -6.39
N PRO A 109 -10.06 24.88 -6.83
CA PRO A 109 -10.28 25.30 -8.21
C PRO A 109 -9.58 24.36 -9.18
N SER A 110 -10.14 24.20 -10.39
CA SER A 110 -9.68 23.29 -11.44
C SER A 110 -8.19 23.47 -11.83
N SER A 111 -7.57 24.59 -11.44
CA SER A 111 -6.15 24.87 -11.59
C SER A 111 -5.23 24.09 -10.63
N LEU A 112 -5.75 23.51 -9.54
CA LEU A 112 -4.99 22.77 -8.53
C LEU A 112 -5.15 21.24 -8.64
N PHE A 113 -5.92 20.75 -9.61
CA PHE A 113 -6.13 19.31 -9.87
C PHE A 113 -4.81 18.58 -10.19
N TRP A 114 -3.87 19.27 -10.85
CA TRP A 114 -2.52 18.75 -11.13
C TRP A 114 -1.72 18.43 -9.86
N LEU A 115 -1.99 19.09 -8.73
CA LEU A 115 -1.31 18.77 -7.46
C LEU A 115 -1.75 17.41 -6.90
N ASN A 116 -2.99 16.98 -7.19
CA ASN A 116 -3.45 15.67 -6.80
C ASN A 116 -2.75 14.58 -7.61
N ASP A 117 -2.53 14.78 -8.91
CA ASP A 117 -1.75 13.84 -9.74
C ASP A 117 -0.28 13.79 -9.34
N ILE A 118 0.32 14.93 -8.97
CA ILE A 118 1.68 14.98 -8.42
C ILE A 118 1.73 14.25 -7.08
N TYR A 119 0.77 14.50 -6.18
CA TYR A 119 0.70 13.81 -4.88
C TYR A 119 0.54 12.30 -5.04
N GLN A 120 -0.33 11.85 -5.96
CA GLN A 120 -0.52 10.43 -6.24
C GLN A 120 0.70 9.79 -6.88
N THR A 121 1.42 10.52 -7.73
CA THR A 121 2.68 10.07 -8.33
C THR A 121 3.79 9.94 -7.29
N VAL A 122 3.95 10.94 -6.42
CA VAL A 122 4.89 10.91 -5.29
C VAL A 122 4.54 9.79 -4.31
N ARG A 123 3.25 9.60 -4.01
CA ARG A 123 2.76 8.52 -3.14
C ARG A 123 3.04 7.14 -3.72
N LYS A 124 2.85 6.94 -5.03
CA LYS A 124 3.22 5.69 -5.72
C LYS A 124 4.73 5.46 -5.69
N PHE A 125 5.52 6.50 -5.87
CA PHE A 125 6.98 6.44 -5.74
C PHE A 125 7.41 6.05 -4.32
N PHE A 126 6.72 6.56 -3.31
CA PHE A 126 6.96 6.24 -1.90
C PHE A 126 6.53 4.81 -1.53
N PHE A 127 5.45 4.29 -2.13
CA PHE A 127 4.98 2.92 -1.92
C PHE A 127 5.81 1.87 -2.67
N LEU A 128 6.40 2.21 -3.83
CA LEU A 128 7.40 1.39 -4.53
C LEU A 128 8.75 1.35 -3.82
N ALA A 129 9.01 2.30 -2.92
CA ALA A 129 10.22 2.37 -2.10
C ALA A 129 10.08 1.65 -0.74
N GLN A 130 9.42 0.49 -0.71
CA GLN A 130 9.48 -0.41 0.45
C GLN A 130 10.84 -1.10 0.61
N ASP A 131 11.79 -0.82 -0.29
CA ASP A 131 13.17 -1.28 -0.21
C ASP A 131 14.04 -0.19 0.42
N THR A 132 14.35 -0.34 1.71
CA THR A 132 15.17 0.60 2.52
C THR A 132 16.57 0.84 1.95
N ARG A 133 17.00 0.04 0.97
CA ARG A 133 18.27 0.17 0.25
C ARG A 133 18.30 1.41 -0.65
N ILE A 134 17.18 1.76 -1.29
CA ILE A 134 17.11 2.89 -2.25
C ILE A 134 17.20 4.25 -1.53
N TRP A 135 16.66 4.34 -0.32
CA TRP A 135 16.75 5.55 0.51
C TRP A 135 18.20 5.90 0.88
N LEU A 136 19.03 4.91 1.23
CA LEU A 136 20.45 5.12 1.52
C LEU A 136 21.21 5.63 0.28
N PHE A 137 20.96 5.05 -0.89
CA PHE A 137 21.58 5.50 -2.13
C PHE A 137 21.17 6.93 -2.51
N SER A 138 19.89 7.29 -2.33
CA SER A 138 19.42 8.65 -2.59
C SER A 138 20.07 9.68 -1.67
N THR A 139 20.17 9.40 -0.37
CA THR A 139 20.83 10.31 0.58
C THR A 139 22.33 10.48 0.29
N ILE A 140 23.01 9.40 -0.09
CA ILE A 140 24.44 9.46 -0.43
C ILE A 140 24.65 10.28 -1.71
N ILE A 141 23.86 10.04 -2.76
CA ILE A 141 23.94 10.79 -4.01
C ILE A 141 23.64 12.27 -3.77
N PHE A 142 22.62 12.58 -2.96
CA PHE A 142 22.28 13.97 -2.63
C PHE A 142 23.41 14.66 -1.85
N CYS A 143 23.99 14.00 -0.85
CA CYS A 143 25.16 14.51 -0.14
C CYS A 143 26.35 14.74 -1.07
N CYS A 144 26.66 13.80 -1.97
CA CYS A 144 27.76 13.95 -2.93
C CYS A 144 27.54 15.14 -3.86
N VAL A 145 26.33 15.30 -4.42
CA VAL A 145 26.02 16.42 -5.31
C VAL A 145 26.07 17.75 -4.57
N PHE A 146 25.54 17.81 -3.34
CA PHE A 146 25.56 19.03 -2.53
C PHE A 146 26.98 19.44 -2.10
N SER A 147 27.83 18.48 -1.74
CA SER A 147 29.24 18.73 -1.44
C SER A 147 30.00 19.25 -2.67
N LEU A 148 29.75 18.72 -3.87
CA LEU A 148 30.39 19.20 -5.10
C LEU A 148 29.97 20.63 -5.47
N VAL A 149 28.72 21.01 -5.22
CA VAL A 149 28.24 22.39 -5.39
C VAL A 149 28.94 23.34 -4.41
N PHE A 150 29.13 22.93 -3.16
CA PHE A 150 29.86 23.73 -2.17
C PHE A 150 31.34 23.90 -2.51
N ILE A 151 32.00 22.85 -2.99
CA ILE A 151 33.39 22.93 -3.47
C ILE A 151 33.48 23.89 -4.65
N ARG A 152 32.54 23.83 -5.60
CA ARG A 152 32.48 24.73 -6.75
C ARG A 152 32.22 26.19 -6.34
N TRP A 153 31.35 26.42 -5.37
CA TRP A 153 31.07 27.74 -4.80
C TRP A 153 32.29 28.32 -4.07
N GLY A 154 32.94 27.52 -3.22
CA GLY A 154 34.16 27.93 -2.51
C GLY A 154 35.32 28.25 -3.46
N HIS A 155 35.45 27.52 -4.56
CA HIS A 155 36.48 27.82 -5.57
C HIS A 155 36.17 29.08 -6.40
N ASN A 156 34.91 29.53 -6.46
CA ASN A 156 34.50 30.74 -7.18
C ASN A 156 34.55 32.00 -6.30
N HIS A 157 34.46 31.86 -4.98
CA HIS A 157 34.55 32.99 -4.02
C HIS A 157 35.96 33.24 -3.46
N ASN A 158 36.95 32.41 -3.80
CA ASN A 158 38.37 32.67 -3.49
C ASN A 158 39.07 33.58 -4.52
N VAL A 159 38.35 34.16 -5.48
CA VAL A 159 38.83 35.38 -6.16
C VAL A 159 38.58 36.55 -5.21
N ILE A 160 39.35 36.58 -4.14
CA ILE A 160 39.59 37.78 -3.36
C ILE A 160 40.36 38.70 -4.29
N ASP A 161 39.69 39.78 -4.70
CA ASP A 161 40.29 40.95 -5.29
C ASP A 161 41.33 41.52 -4.32
N ASN A 162 42.60 41.18 -4.56
CA ASN A 162 43.78 41.65 -3.82
C ASN A 162 44.03 43.18 -3.94
N ASN A 163 43.00 44.01 -4.10
CA ASN A 163 43.15 45.44 -4.38
C ASN A 163 42.25 46.38 -3.55
N ASP A 164 41.69 45.93 -2.42
CA ASP A 164 41.06 46.86 -1.46
C ASP A 164 41.87 46.96 -0.16
N TYR A 165 43.06 47.56 -0.26
CA TYR A 165 43.80 48.07 0.90
C TYR A 165 43.37 49.52 1.21
N ARG A 166 42.06 49.79 1.34
CA ARG A 166 41.61 51.05 1.94
C ARG A 166 41.79 51.00 3.45
N VAL A 167 42.74 51.79 3.92
CA VAL A 167 42.93 52.10 5.34
C VAL A 167 41.63 52.74 5.87
N PRO A 168 41.03 52.25 6.97
CA PRO A 168 39.81 52.84 7.53
C PRO A 168 40.05 54.26 8.07
N ALA A 169 39.09 55.16 7.82
CA ALA A 169 39.13 56.59 8.16
C ALA A 169 39.06 56.94 9.67
N TRP A 170 39.54 56.05 10.55
CA TRP A 170 39.74 56.32 11.98
C TRP A 170 41.22 56.27 12.40
N MET A 171 42.11 55.97 11.45
CA MET A 171 43.55 56.24 11.54
C MET A 171 43.87 57.40 10.59
N ASP A 172 43.53 58.62 11.02
CA ASP A 172 44.21 59.91 10.77
C ASP A 172 43.30 61.10 11.16
#